data_AF-A0A7Y3MAB2-F1
#
_entry.id   AF-A0A7Y3MAB2-F1
#
_cell.length_a   1.000
_cell.length_b   1.000
_cell.length_c   1.000
_cell.angle_alpha   90.00
_cell.angle_beta   90.00
_cell.angle_gamma   90.00
#
_symmetry.space_group_name_H-M   'P 1'
#
loop_
_entity.id
_entity.type
_entity.pdbx_description
1 polymer ?
#
loop_
_entity_poly.entity_id
_entity_poly.type
_entity_poly.pdbx_seq_one_letter_code
_entity_poly.pdbx_strand_id
1 'polypeptide(L)'
;MEEFTGRLWESFPPAEALCGLISDDHETGFLTINISILLFGLASYLFFLKKNNSLSNLIIWFWIVIGFVNGIGHFVWSIIQTAYTPGLATSQAVFLATILLLIKFRENN
;
A
#
# COMPACT_ATOMS: atom_id res chain seq x y z
N MET A 1 10.82 3.97 6.66
CA MET A 1 12.31 3.94 6.73
C MET A 1 12.88 2.90 5.79
N GLU A 2 12.49 1.62 5.89
CA GLU A 2 12.97 0.52 5.02
C GLU A 2 12.95 0.84 3.51
N GLU A 3 11.78 1.21 2.98
CA GLU A 3 11.59 1.48 1.56
C GLU A 3 12.38 2.70 1.07
N PHE A 4 12.54 3.71 1.94
CA PHE A 4 13.32 4.91 1.64
C PHE A 4 14.82 4.63 1.67
N THR A 5 15.30 3.90 2.69
CA THR A 5 16.71 3.48 2.77
C THR A 5 17.09 2.55 1.62
N GLY A 6 16.15 1.73 1.15
CA GLY A 6 16.34 0.80 0.05
C GLY A 6 16.06 1.38 -1.33
N ARG A 7 15.70 2.68 -1.43
CA ARG A 7 15.35 3.36 -2.68
C ARG A 7 14.37 2.52 -3.50
N LEU A 8 13.21 2.20 -2.91
CA LEU A 8 12.23 1.29 -3.52
C LEU A 8 11.82 1.73 -4.94
N TRP A 9 11.77 3.05 -5.17
CA TRP A 9 11.47 3.68 -6.45
C TRP A 9 12.52 3.42 -7.56
N GLU A 10 13.65 2.77 -7.24
CA GLU A 10 14.67 2.34 -8.21
C GLU A 10 14.82 0.81 -8.29
N SER A 11 14.38 0.08 -7.25
CA SER A 11 14.62 -1.36 -7.12
C SER A 11 13.39 -2.22 -7.35
N PHE A 12 12.21 -1.61 -7.41
CA PHE A 12 10.94 -2.28 -7.65
C PHE A 12 10.22 -1.65 -8.85
N PRO A 13 10.15 -2.33 -10.02
CA PRO A 13 9.62 -1.75 -11.25
C PRO A 13 8.21 -1.15 -11.15
N PRO A 14 7.26 -1.73 -10.38
CA PRO A 14 5.97 -1.08 -10.15
C PRO A 14 6.08 0.25 -9.41
N ALA A 15 6.96 0.36 -8.42
CA ALA A 15 7.18 1.62 -7.71
C ALA A 15 7.85 2.66 -8.62
N GLU A 16 8.87 2.25 -9.38
CA GLU A 16 9.54 3.12 -10.36
C GLU A 16 8.53 3.71 -11.37
N ALA A 17 7.71 2.86 -11.98
CA ALA A 17 6.69 3.29 -12.94
C ALA A 17 5.68 4.26 -12.32
N LEU A 18 5.19 3.97 -11.10
CA LEU A 18 4.26 4.86 -10.41
C LEU A 18 4.89 6.20 -10.05
N CYS A 19 6.14 6.22 -9.60
CA CYS A 19 6.85 7.44 -9.24
C CYS A 19 7.10 8.33 -10.47
N GLY A 20 7.51 7.73 -11.59
CA GLY A 20 7.71 8.43 -12.87
C GLY A 20 6.44 9.04 -13.46
N LEU A 21 5.25 8.55 -13.12
CA LEU A 21 3.98 9.19 -13.51
C LEU A 21 3.70 10.49 -12.75
N ILE A 22 4.34 10.69 -11.59
CA ILE A 22 4.12 11.84 -10.73
C ILE A 22 5.21 12.90 -10.91
N SER A 23 6.47 12.48 -11.07
CA SER A 23 7.63 13.36 -11.14
C SER A 23 8.78 12.70 -11.89
N ASP A 24 9.52 13.48 -12.69
CA ASP A 24 10.77 13.05 -13.33
C ASP A 24 11.84 12.68 -12.28
N ASP A 25 11.81 13.33 -11.11
CA ASP A 25 12.53 12.87 -9.94
C ASP A 25 11.70 11.83 -9.18
N HIS A 26 12.09 10.55 -9.32
CA HIS A 26 11.40 9.42 -8.72
C HIS A 26 11.37 9.46 -7.19
N GLU A 27 12.36 10.06 -6.53
CA GLU A 27 12.35 10.19 -5.07
C GLU A 27 11.22 11.12 -4.62
N THR A 28 11.09 12.28 -5.28
CA THR A 28 9.97 13.19 -5.07
C THR A 28 8.63 12.50 -5.37
N GLY A 29 8.53 11.78 -6.49
CA GLY A 29 7.33 11.00 -6.83
C GLY A 29 6.96 9.99 -5.75
N PHE A 30 7.95 9.27 -5.21
CA PHE A 30 7.77 8.31 -4.13
C PHE A 30 7.24 8.96 -2.84
N LEU A 31 7.82 10.09 -2.45
CA LEU A 31 7.37 10.85 -1.28
C LEU A 31 5.94 11.36 -1.47
N THR A 32 5.62 11.93 -2.65
CA THR A 32 4.28 12.43 -2.96
C THR A 32 3.24 11.32 -2.88
N ILE A 33 3.50 10.15 -3.46
CA ILE A 33 2.59 8.99 -3.42
C ILE A 33 2.37 8.55 -1.97
N ASN A 34 3.44 8.33 -1.21
CA ASN A 34 3.33 7.83 0.17
C ASN A 34 2.61 8.81 1.10
N ILE A 35 2.90 10.11 0.99
CA ILE A 35 2.20 11.14 1.75
C ILE A 35 0.72 11.17 1.36
N SER A 36 0.41 11.08 0.07
CA SER A 36 -0.97 11.05 -0.41
C SER A 36 -1.73 9.84 0.11
N ILE A 37 -1.14 8.64 0.06
CA ILE A 37 -1.72 7.41 0.60
C ILE A 37 -1.95 7.54 2.11
N LEU A 38 -0.96 8.06 2.85
CA LEU A 38 -1.08 8.24 4.30
C LEU A 38 -2.21 9.20 4.66
N LEU A 39 -2.29 10.36 4.00
CA LEU A 39 -3.34 11.34 4.20
C LEU A 39 -4.71 10.78 3.82
N PHE A 40 -4.79 10.04 2.71
CA PHE A 40 -6.02 9.38 2.29
C PHE A 40 -6.46 8.29 3.27
N GLY A 41 -5.52 7.52 3.84
CA GLY A 41 -5.79 6.51 4.87
C GLY A 41 -6.33 7.14 6.15
N LEU A 42 -5.71 8.24 6.60
CA LEU A 42 -6.18 8.99 7.76
C LEU A 42 -7.59 9.56 7.52
N ALA A 43 -7.82 10.17 6.36
CA ALA A 43 -9.13 10.68 5.97
C ALA A 43 -10.18 9.57 5.90
N SER A 44 -9.83 8.41 5.32
CA SER A 44 -10.68 7.22 5.25
C SER A 44 -11.17 6.80 6.64
N TYR A 45 -10.24 6.71 7.60
CA TYR A 45 -10.53 6.33 8.98
C TYR A 45 -11.40 7.35 9.72
N LEU A 46 -11.07 8.64 9.60
CA LEU A 46 -11.76 9.69 10.36
C LEU A 46 -13.18 9.95 9.86
N PHE A 47 -13.39 9.95 8.54
CA PHE A 47 -14.62 10.46 7.94
C PHE A 47 -15.57 9.36 7.44
N PHE A 48 -15.03 8.24 6.94
CA PHE A 48 -15.83 7.26 6.20
C PHE A 48 -16.10 6.00 7.02
N LEU A 49 -15.10 5.43 7.68
CA LEU A 49 -15.26 4.16 8.43
C LEU A 49 -16.24 4.22 9.62
N LYS A 50 -16.65 5.41 10.06
CA LYS A 50 -17.69 5.58 11.10
C LYS A 50 -19.13 5.50 10.57
N LYS A 51 -19.32 5.54 9.25
CA LYS A 51 -20.64 5.52 8.61
C LYS A 51 -20.83 4.20 7.90
N ASN A 52 -21.87 3.44 8.25
CA ASN A 52 -22.22 2.19 7.55
C ASN A 52 -22.98 2.51 6.25
N ASN A 53 -22.29 3.04 5.24
CA ASN A 53 -22.87 3.37 3.94
C ASN A 53 -22.06 2.78 2.79
N SER A 54 -22.65 2.77 1.59
CA SER A 54 -22.04 2.17 0.39
C SER A 54 -20.66 2.75 0.04
N LEU A 55 -20.43 4.03 0.31
CA LEU A 55 -19.14 4.68 0.07
C LEU A 55 -18.04 4.14 1.00
N SER A 56 -18.37 3.91 2.27
CA SER A 56 -17.44 3.29 3.23
C SER A 56 -17.07 1.89 2.80
N ASN A 57 -18.03 1.11 2.30
CA ASN A 57 -17.77 -0.24 1.77
C ASN A 57 -16.81 -0.19 0.57
N LEU A 58 -17.00 0.77 -0.35
CA LEU A 58 -16.11 0.97 -1.48
C LEU A 58 -14.68 1.34 -1.02
N ILE A 59 -14.56 2.24 -0.04
CA ILE A 59 -13.26 2.65 0.51
C ILE A 59 -12.55 1.49 1.21
N ILE A 60 -13.27 0.67 1.97
CA ILE A 60 -12.70 -0.53 2.60
C ILE A 60 -12.18 -1.50 1.53
N TRP A 61 -12.97 -1.76 0.49
CA TRP A 61 -12.54 -2.60 -0.63
C TRP A 61 -11.32 -2.03 -1.36
N PHE A 62 -11.26 -0.72 -1.56
CA PHE A 62 -10.07 -0.06 -2.12
C PHE A 62 -8.82 -0.39 -1.29
N TRP A 63 -8.87 -0.22 0.04
CA TRP A 63 -7.75 -0.55 0.92
C TRP A 63 -7.40 -2.04 0.90
N ILE A 64 -8.41 -2.91 0.83
CA ILE A 64 -8.20 -4.36 0.72
C ILE A 64 -7.44 -4.70 -0.57
N VAL A 65 -7.89 -4.20 -1.72
CA VAL A 65 -7.24 -4.48 -3.01
C VAL A 65 -5.81 -3.96 -3.01
N ILE A 66 -5.58 -2.72 -2.59
CA ILE A 66 -4.24 -2.12 -2.54
C ILE A 66 -3.31 -2.92 -1.61
N GLY A 67 -3.78 -3.28 -0.40
CA GLY A 67 -2.99 -4.06 0.55
C GLY A 67 -2.63 -5.45 0.04
N PHE A 68 -3.55 -6.13 -0.66
CA PHE A 68 -3.28 -7.43 -1.29
C PHE A 68 -2.27 -7.32 -2.43
N VAL A 69 -2.46 -6.37 -3.35
CA VAL A 69 -1.54 -6.15 -4.47
C VAL A 69 -0.14 -5.81 -3.96
N ASN A 70 -0.04 -4.96 -2.93
CA ASN A 70 1.23 -4.58 -2.34
C ASN A 70 1.91 -5.79 -1.66
N GLY A 71 1.22 -6.49 -0.78
CA GLY A 71 1.75 -7.66 -0.08
C GLY A 71 2.23 -8.77 -1.03
N ILE A 72 1.41 -9.14 -2.01
CA ILE A 72 1.76 -10.17 -3.00
C ILE A 72 2.89 -9.67 -3.91
N GLY A 73 2.81 -8.42 -4.37
CA GLY A 73 3.79 -7.84 -5.29
C GLY A 73 5.21 -7.84 -4.71
N HIS A 74 5.36 -7.37 -3.47
CA HIS A 74 6.65 -7.38 -2.79
C HIS A 74 7.13 -8.81 -2.49
N PHE A 75 6.24 -9.71 -2.07
CA PHE A 75 6.62 -11.10 -1.80
C PHE A 75 7.13 -11.83 -3.05
N VAL A 76 6.37 -11.73 -4.15
CA VAL A 76 6.76 -12.32 -5.45
C VAL A 76 8.06 -11.69 -5.95
N TRP A 77 8.22 -10.38 -5.81
CA TRP A 77 9.44 -9.70 -6.22
C TRP A 77 10.67 -10.17 -5.43
N SER A 78 10.56 -10.31 -4.11
CA SER A 78 11.66 -10.86 -3.29
C SER A 78 12.03 -12.29 -3.68
N ILE A 79 11.05 -13.12 -4.05
CA ILE A 79 11.30 -14.47 -4.56
C ILE A 79 12.07 -14.41 -5.88
N ILE A 80 11.64 -13.58 -6.82
CA ILE A 80 12.29 -13.42 -8.13
C ILE A 80 13.73 -12.94 -7.95
N GLN A 81 13.97 -12.00 -7.04
CA GLN A 81 15.30 -11.47 -6.77
C GLN A 81 16.16 -12.41 -5.91
N THR A 82 15.58 -13.50 -5.39
CA THR A 82 16.25 -14.47 -4.51
C THR A 82 16.93 -13.82 -3.30
N ALA A 83 16.44 -12.65 -2.89
CA ALA A 83 17.06 -11.78 -1.91
C ALA A 83 16.00 -10.96 -1.17
N TYR A 84 16.40 -10.42 -0.01
CA TYR A 84 15.57 -9.45 0.68
C TYR A 84 15.49 -8.17 -0.15
N THR A 85 14.28 -7.76 -0.52
CA THR A 85 14.04 -6.50 -1.22
C THR A 85 13.40 -5.46 -0.30
N PRO A 86 13.68 -4.17 -0.50
CA PRO A 86 13.03 -3.11 0.24
C PRO A 86 11.50 -3.23 0.19
N GLY A 87 10.86 -2.94 1.31
CA GLY A 87 9.40 -3.00 1.45
C GLY A 87 8.85 -4.39 1.69
N LEU A 88 9.67 -5.46 1.71
CA LEU A 88 9.16 -6.80 2.01
C LEU A 88 8.56 -6.86 3.41
N ALA A 89 9.30 -6.44 4.45
CA ALA A 89 8.80 -6.52 5.82
C ALA A 89 7.57 -5.60 6.02
N THR A 90 7.66 -4.36 5.52
CA THR A 90 6.58 -3.39 5.61
C THR A 90 5.32 -3.85 4.87
N SER A 91 5.44 -4.33 3.64
CA SER A 91 4.31 -4.84 2.84
C SER A 91 3.64 -6.06 3.48
N GLN A 92 4.41 -6.98 4.07
CA GLN A 92 3.83 -8.14 4.76
C GLN A 92 3.07 -7.74 6.03
N ALA A 93 3.56 -6.74 6.78
CA ALA A 93 2.82 -6.21 7.92
C ALA A 93 1.49 -5.58 7.48
N VAL A 94 1.51 -4.79 6.40
CA VAL A 94 0.29 -4.21 5.80
C VAL A 94 -0.63 -5.30 5.27
N PHE A 95 -0.10 -6.36 4.66
CA PHE A 95 -0.87 -7.49 4.14
C PHE A 95 -1.62 -8.21 5.26
N LEU A 96 -0.97 -8.50 6.39
CA LEU A 96 -1.62 -9.09 7.56
C LEU A 96 -2.71 -8.16 8.14
N ALA A 97 -2.43 -6.86 8.26
CA ALA A 97 -3.44 -5.88 8.67
C ALA A 97 -4.63 -5.84 7.71
N THR A 98 -4.38 -6.03 6.42
CA THR A 98 -5.40 -6.08 5.36
C THR A 98 -6.28 -7.33 5.48
N ILE A 99 -5.69 -8.48 5.78
CA ILE A 99 -6.44 -9.71 6.06
C ILE A 99 -7.35 -9.51 7.28
N LEU A 100 -6.84 -8.92 8.36
CA LEU A 100 -7.65 -8.61 9.55
C LEU A 100 -8.79 -7.65 9.23
N LEU A 101 -8.54 -6.64 8.41
CA LEU A 101 -9.57 -5.71 7.94
C LEU A 101 -10.66 -6.44 7.15
N LEU A 102 -10.29 -7.35 6.23
CA LEU A 102 -11.23 -8.13 5.45
C LEU A 102 -12.08 -9.05 6.33
N ILE A 103 -11.48 -9.75 7.29
CA ILE A 103 -12.21 -10.60 8.25
C ILE A 103 -13.25 -9.77 8.99
N LYS A 104 -12.81 -8.65 9.59
CA LYS A 104 -13.70 -7.78 10.35
C LYS A 104 -14.79 -7.15 9.47
N PHE A 105 -14.48 -6.80 8.23
CA PHE A 105 -15.47 -6.26 7.30
C PHE A 105 -16.55 -7.29 6.97
N ARG A 106 -16.16 -8.55 6.79
CA ARG A 106 -17.09 -9.66 6.55
C ARG A 106 -17.98 -9.98 7.76
N GLU A 107 -17.47 -9.84 8.99
CA GLU A 107 -18.29 -10.06 10.19
C GLU A 107 -19.37 -9.00 10.39
N ASN A 108 -19.19 -7.80 9.84
CA ASN A 108 -20.09 -6.66 10.03
C ASN A 108 -21.08 -6.45 8.86
N ASN A 109 -21.06 -7.28 7.81
CA ASN A 109 -21.98 -7.24 6.66
C ASN A 109 -22.64 -8.60 6.45
#